data_AF-A0A1B6FXW8-F1
#
_entry.id   AF-A0A1B6FXW8-F1
#
_cell.length_a   1.000
_cell.length_b   1.000
_cell.length_c   1.000
_cell.angle_alpha   90.00
_cell.angle_beta   90.00
_cell.angle_gamma   90.00
#
_symmetry.space_group_name_H-M   'P 1'
#
loop_
_entity.id
_entity.type
_entity.pdbx_description
1 polymer ?
#
loop_
_entity_poly.entity_id
_entity_poly.type
_entity_poly.pdbx_seq_one_letter_code
_entity_poly.pdbx_strand_id
1 'polypeptide(L)'
;FVSDVQESVFVLKYKKIENQMVIFADDTNPRYVTSTAILDYDTIAVADKFGSISILRLPIDANDDLDDDPTGTKSLWDRGLLSGAGQKFEIVANFHLGEIVT
;
A
#
# COMPACT_ATOMS: atom_id res chain seq x y z
N PHE A 1 -5.72 4.44 -2.04
CA PHE A 1 -5.24 3.07 -2.30
C PHE A 1 -5.26 2.81 -3.79
N VAL A 2 -4.21 2.19 -4.32
CA VAL A 2 -4.12 1.71 -5.70
C VAL A 2 -3.63 0.28 -5.66
N SER A 3 -4.36 -0.64 -6.29
CA SER A 3 -3.96 -2.03 -6.40
C SER A 3 -3.27 -2.31 -7.73
N ASP A 4 -2.20 -3.08 -7.68
CA ASP A 4 -1.56 -3.67 -8.85
C ASP A 4 -2.00 -5.12 -9.06
N VAL A 5 -1.87 -5.60 -10.30
CA VAL A 5 -2.26 -6.97 -10.68
C VAL A 5 -1.39 -8.06 -10.04
N GLN A 6 -0.21 -7.72 -9.52
CA GLN A 6 0.76 -8.64 -8.92
C GLN A 6 1.34 -8.10 -7.60
N GLU A 7 1.60 -6.79 -7.54
CA GLU A 7 2.34 -6.17 -6.43
C GLU A 7 1.44 -5.67 -5.29
N SER A 8 0.24 -6.26 -5.12
CA SER A 8 -0.69 -5.93 -4.04
C SER A 8 -1.14 -4.45 -4.06
N VAL A 9 -1.12 -3.75 -2.92
CA VAL A 9 -1.70 -2.40 -2.75
C VAL A 9 -0.65 -1.38 -2.35
N PHE A 10 -0.75 -0.20 -2.96
CA PHE A 10 0.00 1.01 -2.68
C PHE A 10 -0.90 2.10 -2.09
N VAL A 11 -0.33 2.94 -1.23
CA VAL A 11 -1.00 4.13 -0.69
C VAL A 11 -0.33 5.38 -1.23
N LEU A 12 -1.16 6.23 -1.84
CA LEU A 12 -0.73 7.46 -2.47
C LEU A 12 -1.36 8.65 -1.77
N LYS A 13 -0.56 9.69 -1.56
CA LYS A 13 -1.04 11.01 -1.20
C LYS A 13 -1.03 11.91 -2.43
N TYR A 14 -2.14 12.59 -2.65
CA TYR A 14 -2.21 13.63 -3.68
C TYR A 14 -1.85 14.98 -3.08
N LYS A 15 -0.72 15.56 -3.49
CA LYS A 15 -0.28 16.89 -3.11
C LYS A 15 -0.85 17.91 -4.10
N LYS A 16 -1.80 18.73 -3.63
CA LYS A 16 -2.59 19.63 -4.49
C LYS A 16 -1.76 20.79 -5.08
N ILE A 17 -0.77 21.29 -4.35
CA ILE A 17 0.02 22.46 -4.76
C ILE A 17 0.96 22.05 -5.91
N GLU A 18 1.59 20.90 -5.79
CA GLU A 18 2.50 20.31 -6.78
C GLU A 18 1.75 19.52 -7.87
N ASN A 19 0.46 19.25 -7.68
CA ASN A 19 -0.36 18.39 -8.55
C ASN A 19 0.30 17.02 -8.80
N GLN A 20 0.79 16.41 -7.73
CA GLN A 20 1.57 15.18 -7.78
C GLN A 20 0.97 14.11 -6.86
N MET A 21 1.05 12.85 -7.29
CA MET A 21 0.77 11.70 -6.43
C MET A 21 2.09 11.10 -5.94
N VAL A 22 2.20 10.91 -4.63
CA VAL A 22 3.40 10.37 -3.99
C VAL A 22 3.03 9.08 -3.26
N ILE A 23 3.74 8.00 -3.54
CA ILE A 23 3.59 6.72 -2.83
C ILE A 23 4.34 6.84 -1.50
N PHE A 24 3.66 6.58 -0.38
CA PHE A 24 4.29 6.63 0.95
C PHE A 24 4.24 5.31 1.70
N ALA A 25 3.35 4.39 1.30
CA ALA A 25 3.25 3.06 1.87
C ALA A 25 2.86 2.00 0.83
N ASP A 26 3.25 0.75 1.08
CA ASP A 26 3.01 -0.41 0.23
C ASP A 26 2.94 -1.71 1.04
N ASP A 27 2.40 -2.77 0.46
CA ASP A 27 2.34 -4.09 1.08
C ASP A 27 3.66 -4.84 0.90
N THR A 28 4.02 -5.71 1.83
CA THR A 28 5.27 -6.51 1.75
C THR A 28 5.13 -7.77 0.91
N ASN A 29 3.90 -8.25 0.70
CA ASN A 29 3.67 -9.52 0.04
C ASN A 29 3.05 -9.27 -1.34
N PRO A 30 3.53 -9.94 -2.40
CA PRO A 30 2.86 -9.89 -3.69
C PRO A 30 1.48 -10.55 -3.57
N ARG A 31 0.46 -9.87 -4.06
CA ARG A 31 -0.92 -10.36 -4.13
C ARG A 31 -1.46 -10.08 -5.51
N TYR A 32 -1.99 -11.11 -6.14
CA TYR A 32 -2.53 -11.00 -7.49
C TYR A 32 -3.95 -10.46 -7.43
N VAL A 33 -4.07 -9.15 -7.15
CA VAL A 33 -5.34 -8.52 -6.76
C VAL A 33 -6.38 -8.62 -7.87
N THR A 34 -7.60 -9.01 -7.50
CA THR A 34 -8.77 -9.02 -8.39
C THR A 34 -9.76 -7.92 -8.02
N SER A 35 -10.04 -7.76 -6.73
CA SER A 35 -10.95 -6.75 -6.20
C SER A 35 -10.46 -6.23 -4.85
N THR A 36 -10.86 -5.00 -4.53
CA THR A 36 -10.53 -4.36 -3.25
C THR A 36 -11.73 -3.61 -2.71
N ALA A 37 -11.78 -3.42 -1.39
CA ALA A 37 -12.79 -2.61 -0.73
C ALA A 37 -12.16 -1.80 0.41
N ILE A 38 -12.39 -0.49 0.40
CA ILE A 38 -11.95 0.40 1.49
C ILE A 38 -12.90 0.18 2.68
N LEU A 39 -12.34 -0.19 3.83
CA LEU A 39 -13.12 -0.46 5.04
C LEU A 39 -13.20 0.77 5.95
N ASP A 40 -12.07 1.46 6.10
CA ASP A 40 -11.95 2.72 6.84
C ASP A 40 -10.81 3.57 6.23
N TYR A 41 -10.38 4.62 6.93
CA TYR A 41 -9.36 5.55 6.42
C TYR A 41 -7.99 4.86 6.19
N ASP A 42 -7.64 3.91 7.06
CA ASP A 42 -6.30 3.29 7.10
C ASP A 42 -6.33 1.81 6.70
N THR A 43 -7.50 1.25 6.43
CA THR A 43 -7.71 -0.20 6.25
C THR A 43 -8.38 -0.52 4.92
N ILE A 44 -7.83 -1.52 4.23
CA ILE A 44 -8.33 -2.03 2.96
C ILE A 44 -8.46 -3.56 2.98
N ALA A 45 -9.56 -4.06 2.43
CA ALA A 45 -9.72 -5.47 2.10
C ALA A 45 -9.25 -5.72 0.67
N VAL A 46 -8.50 -6.81 0.48
CA VAL A 46 -7.89 -7.20 -0.80
C VAL A 46 -8.24 -8.65 -1.08
N ALA A 47 -8.83 -8.91 -2.24
CA ALA A 47 -9.02 -10.26 -2.75
C ALA A 47 -8.02 -10.56 -3.88
N ASP A 48 -7.60 -11.82 -3.98
CA ASP A 48 -6.68 -12.28 -5.01
C ASP A 48 -7.23 -13.38 -5.93
N LYS A 49 -6.53 -13.61 -7.05
CA LYS A 49 -6.85 -14.64 -8.06
C LYS A 49 -6.80 -16.07 -7.52
N PHE A 50 -6.23 -16.29 -6.34
CA PHE A 50 -6.10 -17.61 -5.72
C PHE A 50 -7.19 -17.85 -4.67
N GLY A 51 -8.16 -16.93 -4.57
CA GLY A 51 -9.29 -17.05 -3.66
C GLY A 51 -8.93 -16.77 -2.21
N SER A 52 -7.94 -15.91 -1.97
CA SER A 52 -7.63 -15.42 -0.63
C SER A 52 -8.16 -13.99 -0.45
N ILE A 53 -8.53 -13.67 0.79
CA ILE A 53 -8.93 -12.35 1.25
C ILE A 53 -7.93 -11.92 2.34
N SER A 54 -7.39 -10.72 2.20
CA SER A 54 -6.48 -10.10 3.18
C SER A 54 -7.03 -8.77 3.64
N ILE A 55 -6.89 -8.47 4.93
CA ILE A 55 -7.15 -7.15 5.49
C ILE A 55 -5.80 -6.51 5.81
N LEU A 56 -5.53 -5.37 5.16
CA LEU A 56 -4.29 -4.62 5.31
C LEU A 56 -4.61 -3.30 6.01
N ARG A 57 -3.82 -2.94 7.03
CA ARG A 57 -3.96 -1.69 7.78
C ARG A 57 -2.65 -0.93 7.81
N LEU A 58 -2.70 0.38 7.61
CA LEU A 58 -1.53 1.24 7.81
C LEU A 58 -1.12 1.27 9.28
N PRO A 59 0.19 1.32 9.59
CA PRO A 59 0.68 1.54 10.95
C PRO A 59 0.07 2.80 11.56
N ILE A 60 -0.15 2.78 12.89
CA ILE A 60 -0.77 3.91 13.61
C ILE A 60 0.08 5.19 13.51
N ASP A 61 1.39 5.03 13.39
CA ASP A 61 2.38 6.09 13.25
C ASP A 61 2.73 6.38 11.78
N ALA A 62 1.92 5.93 10.82
CA ALA A 62 2.16 6.18 9.41
C ALA A 62 2.12 7.69 9.11
N ASN A 63 3.22 8.20 8.55
CA ASN A 63 3.36 9.58 8.14
C ASN A 63 3.09 9.71 6.63
N ASP A 64 2.04 10.46 6.27
CA ASP A 64 1.70 10.75 4.89
C ASP A 64 2.33 12.07 4.39
N ASP A 65 2.91 12.90 5.26
CA ASP A 65 3.64 14.14 4.92
C ASP A 65 5.12 13.84 4.57
N LEU A 66 5.33 13.13 3.46
CA LEU A 66 6.67 12.95 2.90
C LEU A 66 7.10 14.21 2.13
N ASP A 67 8.09 14.94 2.64
CA ASP A 67 8.74 16.04 1.92
C ASP A 67 9.72 15.48 0.87
N ASP A 68 9.45 15.74 -0.41
CA ASP A 68 10.42 15.48 -1.46
C ASP A 68 11.54 16.51 -1.33
N ASP A 69 12.70 16.10 -0.84
CA ASP A 69 13.89 16.94 -0.84
C ASP A 69 14.39 17.10 -2.30
N PRO A 70 14.26 18.29 -2.91
CA PRO A 70 14.67 18.51 -4.31
C PRO A 70 16.19 18.38 -4.52
N THR A 71 16.98 18.29 -3.44
CA THR A 71 18.43 18.08 -3.49
C THR A 71 18.83 16.60 -3.46
N GLY A 72 17.88 15.67 -3.24
CA GLY A 72 18.15 14.23 -3.16
C GLY A 72 18.94 13.80 -1.92
N THR A 73 19.18 14.69 -0.96
CA THR A 73 20.04 14.42 0.19
C THR A 73 19.33 13.55 1.23
N LYS A 74 18.01 13.73 1.42
CA LYS A 74 17.17 12.80 2.22
C LYS A 74 16.99 11.43 1.55
N SER A 75 17.02 11.36 0.22
CA SER A 75 16.77 10.14 -0.58
C SER A 75 17.81 9.02 -0.37
N LEU A 76 19.03 9.35 0.10
CA LEU A 76 20.08 8.36 0.36
C LEU A 76 19.81 7.47 1.58
N TRP A 77 19.07 7.98 2.57
CA TRP A 77 18.76 7.29 3.83
C TRP A 77 17.32 6.79 3.87
N ASP A 78 16.44 7.37 3.06
CA ASP A 78 15.05 6.96 2.86
C ASP A 78 14.94 5.84 1.79
N ARG A 79 15.93 4.96 1.73
CA ARG A 79 15.86 3.77 0.87
C ARG A 79 14.72 2.92 1.40
N GLY A 80 13.57 3.03 0.73
CA GLY A 80 12.37 2.32 1.12
C GLY A 80 12.66 0.84 1.32
N LEU A 81 12.05 0.29 2.36
CA LEU A 81 12.24 -1.11 2.70
C LEU A 81 11.81 -1.98 1.51
N LEU A 82 12.59 -3.02 1.19
CA LEU A 82 12.31 -3.94 0.07
C LEU A 82 12.26 -3.28 -1.32
N SER A 83 12.98 -2.17 -1.54
CA SER A 83 12.95 -1.40 -2.80
C SER A 83 11.58 -0.80 -3.15
N GLY A 84 10.69 -0.71 -2.15
CA GLY A 84 9.36 -0.11 -2.28
C GLY A 84 9.24 1.19 -1.50
N ALA A 85 8.06 1.48 -0.94
CA ALA A 85 7.88 2.65 -0.09
C ALA A 85 8.53 2.46 1.29
N GLY A 86 8.73 3.56 2.02
CA GLY A 86 9.36 3.55 3.34
C GLY A 86 8.52 2.86 4.43
N GLN A 87 7.19 2.89 4.28
CA GLN A 87 6.25 2.38 5.29
C GLN A 87 5.47 1.20 4.74
N LYS A 88 5.18 0.20 5.58
CA LYS A 88 4.57 -1.05 5.16
C LYS A 88 3.22 -1.28 5.83
N PHE A 89 2.29 -1.91 5.11
CA PHE A 89 1.06 -2.39 5.72
C PHE A 89 1.30 -3.46 6.78
N GLU A 90 0.45 -3.45 7.81
CA GLU A 90 0.26 -4.58 8.71
C GLU A 90 -0.87 -5.48 8.18
N ILE A 91 -0.63 -6.79 8.15
CA ILE A 91 -1.63 -7.77 7.77
C ILE A 91 -2.47 -8.10 9.01
N VAL A 92 -3.68 -7.55 9.08
CA VAL A 92 -4.61 -7.74 10.21
C VAL A 92 -5.27 -9.11 10.13
N ALA A 93 -5.62 -9.56 8.93
CA ALA A 93 -6.21 -10.86 8.70
C ALA A 93 -5.83 -11.39 7.32
N ASN A 94 -5.74 -12.72 7.22
CA ASN A 94 -5.55 -13.43 5.97
C ASN A 94 -6.42 -14.69 6.01
N PHE A 95 -7.27 -14.88 5.01
CA PHE A 95 -8.24 -15.95 4.96
C PHE A 95 -8.32 -16.53 3.54
N HIS A 96 -8.27 -17.86 3.43
CA HIS A 96 -8.41 -18.55 2.15
C HIS A 96 -9.84 -19.07 2.00
N LEU A 97 -10.57 -18.52 1.02
CA LEU A 97 -11.93 -18.91 0.67
C LEU A 97 -11.95 -20.14 -0.25
N GLY A 98 -10.98 -20.25 -1.16
CA GLY A 98 -10.90 -21.33 -2.16
C GLY A 98 -11.58 -21.02 -3.49
N GLU A 99 -12.23 -19.85 -3.61
CA GLU A 99 -12.86 -19.34 -4.84
C GLU A 99 -12.51 -17.87 -5.05
N ILE A 100 -12.50 -17.42 -6.31
CA ILE A 100 -12.19 -16.03 -6.65
C ILE A 100 -13.34 -15.12 -6.21
N VAL A 101 -13.01 -14.09 -5.43
CA VAL A 101 -13.96 -13.07 -4.97
C VAL A 101 -14.15 -12.00 -6.06
N THR A 102 -15.40 -11.63 -6.34
CA THR A 102 -15.80 -10.65 -7.37
C THR A 102 -16.47 -9.42 -6.77
#